data_AF-F0SVJ5-F1
#
_entry.id   AF-F0SVJ5-F1
#
_cell.length_a   1.000
_cell.length_b   1.000
_cell.length_c   1.000
_cell.angle_alpha   90.00
_cell.angle_beta   90.00
_cell.angle_gamma   90.00
#
_symmetry.space_group_name_H-M   'P 1'
#
loop_
_entity.id
_entity.type
_entity.pdbx_description
1 polymer ?
#
loop_
_entity_poly.entity_id
_entity_poly.type
_entity_poly.pdbx_seq_one_letter_code
_entity_poly.pdbx_strand_id
1 'polypeptide(L)'
;MEKYEQLEQLLKQALSSTAEPGEALNQKIKSKLKENKTMKPARKRMAVALITAIVLLMSTSALAAWQFLSPKQVAENLGDKTLAKAFDRENAILINKSITSGDYTFTLLGITSGKNLSDMKSSVEDIHPDRTYAVVSIAKEDGSPMPGPSDERYGQTTFIISPLIKGQKPWQVNIFTMNGGYSECVVDGIIYRMIECDSIEMFADRGVYLYAGTGSFINNRTVSYNEKTGEITTNANNKEANALFDLPLDVKKSDHEKAEKYLKELLNPVPEPPTSTEPAIDWDKEFADGIVLPESIKKVTYDESGLACYQHDSGDLKTSLDGLFKDGETGVWKTVSVIGDGKEETAIQFSKDENGVVTGRAVKKAK
;
A
#
# COMPACT_ATOMS: atom_id res chain seq x y z
N MET A 1 5.21 -49.73 -3.04
CA MET A 1 4.00 -50.10 -3.82
C MET A 1 2.85 -50.46 -2.88
N GLU A 2 3.04 -51.35 -1.91
CA GLU A 2 2.03 -51.76 -0.90
C GLU A 2 1.25 -50.62 -0.19
N LYS A 3 1.92 -49.51 0.15
CA LYS A 3 1.28 -48.41 0.91
C LYS A 3 0.26 -47.61 0.09
N TYR A 4 0.42 -47.59 -1.24
CA TYR A 4 -0.51 -46.94 -2.16
C TYR A 4 -1.75 -47.79 -2.39
N GLU A 5 -1.60 -49.11 -2.46
CA GLU A 5 -2.72 -50.05 -2.60
C GLU A 5 -3.61 -50.08 -1.34
N GLN A 6 -3.01 -49.98 -0.15
CA GLN A 6 -3.76 -49.86 1.11
C GLN A 6 -4.57 -48.56 1.18
N LEU A 7 -4.00 -47.44 0.71
CA LEU A 7 -4.70 -46.16 0.66
C LEU A 7 -5.86 -46.20 -0.34
N GLU A 8 -5.66 -46.83 -1.50
CA GLU A 8 -6.68 -46.95 -2.54
C GLU A 8 -7.83 -47.89 -2.11
N GLN A 9 -7.52 -48.94 -1.35
CA GLN A 9 -8.54 -49.81 -0.75
C GLN A 9 -9.37 -49.08 0.32
N LEU A 10 -8.73 -48.30 1.20
CA LEU A 10 -9.43 -47.51 2.21
C LEU A 10 -10.32 -46.43 1.57
N LEU A 11 -9.86 -45.80 0.49
CA LEU A 11 -10.65 -44.83 -0.27
C LEU A 11 -11.87 -45.48 -0.94
N LYS A 12 -11.66 -46.63 -1.60
CA LYS A 12 -12.76 -47.38 -2.24
C LYS A 12 -13.78 -47.83 -1.21
N GLN A 13 -13.36 -48.28 -0.02
CA GLN A 13 -14.26 -48.71 1.04
C GLN A 13 -15.05 -47.54 1.67
N ALA A 14 -14.44 -46.37 1.82
CA ALA A 14 -15.13 -45.17 2.30
C ALA A 14 -16.15 -44.64 1.27
N LEU A 15 -15.83 -44.71 -0.02
CA LEU A 15 -16.67 -44.19 -1.11
C LEU A 15 -17.78 -45.16 -1.57
N SER A 16 -17.68 -46.45 -1.25
CA SER A 16 -18.70 -47.46 -1.59
C SER A 16 -19.71 -47.72 -0.47
N SER A 17 -19.60 -47.04 0.67
CA SER A 17 -20.57 -47.12 1.75
C SER A 17 -21.84 -46.33 1.39
N THR A 18 -22.90 -47.06 1.02
CA THR A 18 -24.29 -46.54 0.92
C THR A 18 -25.01 -46.55 2.27
N ALA A 19 -24.28 -46.58 3.40
CA ALA A 19 -24.89 -46.63 4.72
C ALA A 19 -25.57 -45.29 5.04
N GLU A 20 -26.90 -45.32 5.12
CA GLU A 20 -27.66 -44.20 5.68
C GLU A 20 -27.19 -43.91 7.11
N PRO A 21 -27.09 -42.62 7.51
CA PRO A 21 -26.68 -42.27 8.86
C PRO A 21 -27.59 -42.92 9.90
N GLY A 22 -26.98 -43.55 10.92
CA GLY A 22 -27.70 -44.32 11.93
C GLY A 22 -28.86 -43.56 12.58
N GLU A 23 -29.95 -44.29 12.87
CA GLU A 23 -31.24 -43.75 13.32
C GLU A 23 -31.11 -42.83 14.56
N ALA A 24 -30.13 -43.10 15.42
CA ALA A 24 -29.79 -42.26 16.58
C ALA A 24 -29.32 -40.85 16.20
N LEU A 25 -28.56 -40.70 15.11
CA LEU A 25 -28.13 -39.40 14.59
C LEU A 25 -29.32 -38.65 13.98
N ASN A 26 -30.19 -39.34 13.25
CA ASN A 26 -31.43 -38.78 12.71
C ASN A 26 -32.40 -38.31 13.82
N GLN A 27 -32.49 -39.05 14.92
CA GLN A 27 -33.28 -38.64 16.10
C GLN A 27 -32.66 -37.41 16.78
N LYS A 28 -31.33 -37.34 16.90
CA LYS A 28 -30.61 -36.19 17.47
C LYS A 28 -30.70 -34.93 16.60
N ILE A 29 -30.74 -35.09 15.27
CA ILE A 29 -30.99 -34.02 14.31
C ILE A 29 -32.46 -33.58 14.39
N LYS A 30 -33.42 -34.52 14.45
CA LYS A 30 -34.85 -34.22 14.61
C LYS A 30 -35.16 -33.49 15.93
N SER A 31 -34.50 -33.85 17.04
CA SER A 31 -34.70 -33.16 18.33
C SER A 31 -34.14 -31.74 18.30
N LYS A 32 -32.92 -31.54 17.77
CA LYS A 32 -32.33 -30.19 17.59
C LYS A 32 -33.13 -29.31 16.61
N LEU A 33 -33.75 -29.90 15.59
CA LEU A 33 -34.66 -29.19 14.67
C LEU A 33 -36.03 -28.89 15.29
N LYS A 34 -36.48 -29.66 16.29
CA LYS A 34 -37.73 -29.41 17.04
C LYS A 34 -37.55 -28.28 18.07
N GLU A 35 -36.38 -28.21 18.71
CA GLU A 35 -36.03 -27.15 19.68
C GLU A 35 -35.97 -25.76 19.02
N ASN A 36 -35.51 -25.67 17.77
CA ASN A 36 -35.44 -24.41 17.01
C ASN A 36 -36.75 -24.00 16.31
N LYS A 37 -37.87 -24.70 16.53
CA LYS A 37 -39.14 -24.52 15.77
C LYS A 37 -40.25 -23.79 16.50
N THR A 38 -39.96 -23.09 17.60
CA THR A 38 -40.94 -22.24 18.30
C THR A 38 -40.65 -20.75 18.08
N MET A 39 -40.79 -20.27 16.85
CA MET A 39 -41.04 -18.84 16.57
C MET A 39 -41.99 -18.66 15.39
N LYS A 40 -42.89 -17.68 15.52
CA LYS A 40 -44.01 -17.36 14.61
C LYS A 40 -43.54 -16.67 13.31
N PRO A 41 -44.29 -16.74 12.20
CA PRO A 41 -43.73 -16.54 10.85
C PRO A 41 -44.08 -15.19 10.19
N ALA A 42 -43.18 -14.68 9.34
CA ALA A 42 -43.54 -13.86 8.17
C ALA A 42 -42.46 -13.93 7.04
N ARG A 43 -42.86 -14.53 5.89
CA ARG A 43 -42.61 -14.23 4.44
C ARG A 43 -41.35 -13.42 4.04
N LYS A 44 -40.56 -13.69 2.98
CA LYS A 44 -40.61 -14.55 1.78
C LYS A 44 -39.17 -14.71 1.21
N ARG A 45 -38.90 -15.92 0.67
CA ARG A 45 -37.89 -16.43 -0.29
C ARG A 45 -36.98 -15.42 -1.04
N MET A 46 -35.66 -15.70 -1.05
CA MET A 46 -34.88 -16.04 -2.26
C MET A 46 -33.70 -16.95 -1.85
N ALA A 47 -33.46 -18.00 -2.64
CA ALA A 47 -32.36 -18.94 -2.48
C ALA A 47 -31.39 -18.74 -3.64
N VAL A 48 -30.10 -18.52 -3.37
CA VAL A 48 -28.99 -18.73 -4.32
C VAL A 48 -27.71 -19.12 -3.55
N ALA A 49 -27.19 -20.28 -3.95
CA ALA A 49 -25.84 -20.84 -3.86
C ALA A 49 -24.85 -20.38 -2.76
N LEU A 50 -24.48 -21.32 -1.87
CA LEU A 50 -23.23 -21.28 -1.10
C LEU A 50 -22.41 -22.53 -1.49
N ILE A 51 -21.37 -22.35 -2.29
CA ILE A 51 -20.25 -23.31 -2.37
C ILE A 51 -18.97 -22.51 -2.21
N THR A 52 -18.63 -22.18 -0.97
CA THR A 52 -17.28 -21.74 -0.59
C THR A 52 -16.56 -22.96 -0.02
N ALA A 53 -15.70 -23.56 -0.83
CA ALA A 53 -14.74 -24.55 -0.35
C ALA A 53 -13.67 -23.82 0.49
N ILE A 54 -13.85 -23.82 1.80
CA ILE A 54 -12.88 -23.29 2.74
C ILE A 54 -11.78 -24.35 2.93
N VAL A 55 -10.60 -24.13 2.34
CA VAL A 55 -9.38 -24.84 2.75
C VAL A 55 -8.82 -24.12 3.97
N LEU A 56 -9.24 -24.56 5.16
CA LEU A 56 -8.67 -24.12 6.44
C LEU A 56 -7.31 -24.80 6.62
N LEU A 57 -6.23 -24.12 6.22
CA LEU A 57 -4.92 -24.36 6.81
C LEU A 57 -4.94 -23.69 8.20
N MET A 58 -5.18 -24.51 9.23
CA MET A 58 -5.27 -24.06 10.62
C MET A 58 -3.94 -23.46 11.09
N SER A 59 -3.92 -22.15 11.28
CA SER A 59 -3.06 -21.51 12.29
C SER A 59 -3.95 -21.23 13.50
N THR A 60 -3.60 -21.81 14.63
CA THR A 60 -4.35 -21.67 15.89
C THR A 60 -4.09 -20.29 16.49
N SER A 61 -4.82 -19.29 16.02
CA SER A 61 -5.02 -18.03 16.73
C SER A 61 -6.48 -18.00 17.16
N ALA A 62 -6.75 -17.71 18.43
CA ALA A 62 -8.12 -17.54 18.92
C ALA A 62 -8.77 -16.36 18.20
N LEU A 63 -9.44 -16.61 17.08
CA LEU A 63 -10.23 -15.61 16.39
C LEU A 63 -11.45 -15.33 17.28
N ALA A 64 -11.38 -14.29 18.10
CA ALA A 64 -12.58 -13.50 18.32
C ALA A 64 -13.15 -13.22 16.92
N ALA A 65 -14.42 -13.55 16.70
CA ALA A 65 -15.08 -13.26 15.43
C ALA A 65 -15.24 -11.74 15.33
N TRP A 66 -14.15 -11.02 15.00
CA TRP A 66 -14.19 -9.60 14.70
C TRP A 66 -15.12 -9.42 13.49
N GLN A 67 -16.21 -8.70 13.69
CA GLN A 67 -16.98 -8.15 12.57
C GLN A 67 -16.14 -7.04 11.95
N PHE A 68 -15.21 -7.42 11.07
CA PHE A 68 -14.51 -6.44 10.24
C PHE A 68 -15.53 -5.69 9.39
N LEU A 69 -15.26 -4.40 9.14
CA LEU A 69 -15.91 -3.71 8.04
C LEU A 69 -15.61 -4.45 6.74
N SER A 70 -16.62 -4.65 5.91
CA SER A 70 -16.42 -5.10 4.54
C SER A 70 -15.67 -4.03 3.73
N PRO A 71 -14.97 -4.39 2.63
CA PRO A 71 -14.31 -3.40 1.77
C PRO A 71 -15.24 -2.26 1.31
N LYS A 72 -16.51 -2.58 1.03
CA LYS A 72 -17.57 -1.59 0.78
C LYS A 72 -17.72 -0.61 1.92
N GLN A 73 -17.92 -1.10 3.15
CA GLN A 73 -18.13 -0.25 4.32
C GLN A 73 -16.90 0.61 4.61
N VAL A 74 -15.68 0.11 4.34
CA VAL A 74 -14.47 0.93 4.44
C VAL A 74 -14.52 2.08 3.43
N ALA A 75 -14.82 1.82 2.15
CA ALA A 75 -14.98 2.87 1.14
C ALA A 75 -16.08 3.88 1.52
N GLU A 76 -17.22 3.42 2.07
CA GLU A 76 -18.28 4.30 2.58
C GLU A 76 -17.80 5.20 3.73
N ASN A 77 -17.02 4.66 4.67
CA ASN A 77 -16.43 5.43 5.77
C ASN A 77 -15.42 6.47 5.28
N LEU A 78 -14.73 6.19 4.18
CA LEU A 78 -13.81 7.12 3.52
C LEU A 78 -14.54 8.14 2.63
N GLY A 79 -15.86 8.02 2.47
CA GLY A 79 -16.69 8.93 1.69
C GLY A 79 -16.77 8.60 0.19
N ASP A 80 -16.19 7.48 -0.26
CA ASP A 80 -16.14 7.09 -1.67
C ASP A 80 -17.27 6.12 -2.04
N LYS A 81 -18.38 6.68 -2.52
CA LYS A 81 -19.61 5.92 -2.80
C LYS A 81 -19.50 5.09 -4.07
N THR A 82 -18.77 5.57 -5.08
CA THR A 82 -18.54 4.80 -6.31
C THR A 82 -17.61 3.63 -6.06
N LEU A 83 -16.57 3.79 -5.25
CA LEU A 83 -15.69 2.68 -4.88
C LEU A 83 -16.39 1.66 -3.99
N ALA A 84 -17.23 2.11 -3.06
CA ALA A 84 -18.08 1.23 -2.28
C ALA A 84 -18.95 0.32 -3.18
N LYS A 85 -19.57 0.89 -4.23
CA LYS A 85 -20.32 0.10 -5.23
C LYS A 85 -19.41 -0.81 -6.05
N ALA A 86 -18.18 -0.42 -6.34
CA ALA A 86 -17.23 -1.26 -7.06
C ALA A 86 -16.87 -2.53 -6.28
N PHE A 87 -16.83 -2.46 -4.93
CA PHE A 87 -16.65 -3.63 -4.07
C PHE A 87 -17.88 -4.56 -3.97
N ASP A 88 -19.05 -4.12 -4.45
CA ASP A 88 -20.26 -4.96 -4.56
C ASP A 88 -20.41 -5.62 -5.95
N ARG A 89 -19.55 -5.27 -6.91
CA ARG A 89 -19.63 -5.78 -8.29
C ARG A 89 -18.88 -7.11 -8.45
N GLU A 90 -19.18 -7.81 -9.52
CA GLU A 90 -18.58 -9.11 -9.89
C GLU A 90 -17.05 -9.08 -10.01
N ASN A 91 -16.45 -7.92 -10.29
CA ASN A 91 -15.00 -7.76 -10.37
C ASN A 91 -14.30 -7.66 -9.01
N ALA A 92 -15.05 -7.53 -7.91
CA ALA A 92 -14.48 -7.50 -6.57
C ALA A 92 -14.22 -8.91 -6.06
N ILE A 93 -13.04 -9.12 -5.49
CA ILE A 93 -12.65 -10.38 -4.87
C ILE A 93 -12.62 -10.17 -3.36
N LEU A 94 -13.53 -10.85 -2.66
CA LEU A 94 -13.51 -10.93 -1.20
C LEU A 94 -12.53 -12.04 -0.78
N ILE A 95 -11.56 -11.68 0.06
CA ILE A 95 -10.45 -12.57 0.43
C ILE A 95 -10.55 -12.99 1.89
N ASN A 96 -10.69 -12.03 2.81
CA ASN A 96 -10.77 -12.25 4.27
C ASN A 96 -9.68 -13.20 4.81
N LYS A 97 -8.44 -13.03 4.37
CA LYS A 97 -7.29 -13.84 4.81
C LYS A 97 -6.48 -13.05 5.82
N SER A 98 -6.21 -13.65 6.98
CA SER A 98 -5.43 -13.04 8.06
C SER A 98 -4.05 -13.67 8.18
N ILE A 99 -3.06 -12.84 8.50
CA ILE A 99 -1.70 -13.24 8.90
C ILE A 99 -1.32 -12.43 10.14
N THR A 100 -0.94 -13.14 11.21
CA THR A 100 -0.44 -12.53 12.45
C THR A 100 1.09 -12.52 12.42
N SER A 101 1.69 -11.39 12.76
CA SER A 101 3.14 -11.19 12.76
C SER A 101 3.52 -10.04 13.69
N GLY A 102 4.51 -10.27 14.56
CA GLY A 102 4.81 -9.37 15.67
C GLY A 102 3.57 -9.09 16.53
N ASP A 103 3.35 -7.82 16.87
CA ASP A 103 2.21 -7.39 17.70
C ASP A 103 0.92 -7.14 16.89
N TYR A 104 0.85 -7.57 15.63
CA TYR A 104 -0.24 -7.20 14.73
C TYR A 104 -0.84 -8.39 14.00
N THR A 105 -2.14 -8.29 13.70
CA THR A 105 -2.83 -9.14 12.74
C THR A 105 -3.24 -8.30 11.53
N PHE A 106 -2.72 -8.66 10.36
CA PHE A 106 -3.07 -8.08 9.08
C PHE A 106 -4.14 -8.94 8.41
N THR A 107 -5.26 -8.36 7.99
CA THR A 107 -6.29 -9.09 7.23
C THR A 107 -6.53 -8.43 5.89
N LEU A 108 -6.22 -9.15 4.80
CA LEU A 108 -6.61 -8.73 3.46
C LEU A 108 -8.10 -9.04 3.26
N LEU A 109 -8.91 -7.99 3.24
CA LEU A 109 -10.38 -8.08 3.19
C LEU A 109 -10.87 -8.28 1.76
N GLY A 110 -10.34 -7.49 0.81
CA GLY A 110 -10.68 -7.65 -0.59
C GLY A 110 -9.96 -6.68 -1.51
N ILE A 111 -10.16 -6.92 -2.81
CA ILE A 111 -9.52 -6.21 -3.91
C ILE A 111 -10.54 -5.99 -5.04
N THR A 112 -10.45 -4.86 -5.73
CA THR A 112 -11.20 -4.60 -6.97
C THR A 112 -10.31 -3.85 -7.96
N SER A 113 -10.52 -4.04 -9.26
CA SER A 113 -9.73 -3.41 -10.32
C SER A 113 -10.60 -3.01 -11.51
N GLY A 114 -10.19 -1.96 -12.21
CA GLY A 114 -10.90 -1.44 -13.38
C GLY A 114 -10.82 0.08 -13.51
N LYS A 115 -11.66 0.63 -14.39
CA LYS A 115 -11.73 2.07 -14.67
C LYS A 115 -12.83 2.77 -13.90
N ASN A 116 -12.62 4.04 -13.59
CA ASN A 116 -13.62 4.93 -12.97
C ASN A 116 -14.24 4.30 -11.72
N LEU A 117 -13.41 3.71 -10.87
CA LEU A 117 -13.85 3.01 -9.67
C LEU A 117 -14.08 3.95 -8.49
N SER A 118 -13.50 5.15 -8.48
CA SER A 118 -13.55 6.11 -7.38
C SER A 118 -14.23 7.41 -7.79
N ASP A 119 -14.93 8.04 -6.83
CA ASP A 119 -15.39 9.44 -6.94
C ASP A 119 -14.26 10.45 -6.65
N MET A 120 -13.18 10.00 -6.00
CA MET A 120 -12.07 10.82 -5.50
C MET A 120 -10.88 10.79 -6.47
N LYS A 121 -11.13 11.18 -7.72
CA LYS A 121 -10.13 11.07 -8.78
C LYS A 121 -8.90 11.94 -8.53
N SER A 122 -7.73 11.35 -8.67
CA SER A 122 -6.47 12.08 -8.81
C SER A 122 -6.17 12.39 -10.27
N SER A 123 -5.33 13.41 -10.54
CA SER A 123 -4.85 13.72 -11.91
C SER A 123 -4.09 12.54 -12.55
N VAL A 124 -3.56 11.63 -11.73
CA VAL A 124 -2.94 10.38 -12.19
C VAL A 124 -3.94 9.50 -12.93
N GLU A 125 -5.20 9.45 -12.51
CA GLU A 125 -6.22 8.61 -13.15
C GLU A 125 -6.59 9.06 -14.56
N ASP A 126 -6.31 10.31 -14.93
CA ASP A 126 -6.49 10.79 -16.31
C ASP A 126 -5.45 10.16 -17.25
N ILE A 127 -4.26 9.82 -16.73
CA ILE A 127 -3.15 9.20 -17.47
C ILE A 127 -3.24 7.67 -17.35
N HIS A 128 -3.52 7.17 -16.15
CA HIS A 128 -3.62 5.76 -15.80
C HIS A 128 -5.03 5.41 -15.30
N PRO A 129 -6.04 5.30 -16.20
CA PRO A 129 -7.43 5.14 -15.80
C PRO A 129 -7.76 3.75 -15.24
N ASP A 130 -6.94 2.73 -15.53
CA ASP A 130 -7.07 1.39 -14.96
C ASP A 130 -6.38 1.33 -13.61
N ARG A 131 -7.16 1.20 -12.53
CA ARG A 131 -6.65 1.21 -11.15
C ARG A 131 -6.97 -0.09 -10.42
N THR A 132 -6.18 -0.40 -9.40
CA THR A 132 -6.46 -1.46 -8.42
C THR A 132 -6.58 -0.86 -7.03
N TYR A 133 -7.64 -1.25 -6.32
CA TYR A 133 -7.87 -0.92 -4.91
C TYR A 133 -7.83 -2.17 -4.06
N ALA A 134 -7.17 -2.12 -2.90
CA ALA A 134 -7.18 -3.21 -1.93
C ALA A 134 -7.38 -2.70 -0.51
N VAL A 135 -8.14 -3.45 0.29
CA VAL A 135 -8.44 -3.13 1.69
C VAL A 135 -7.76 -4.12 2.61
N VAL A 136 -6.93 -3.60 3.51
CA VAL A 136 -6.31 -4.36 4.59
C VAL A 136 -6.72 -3.78 5.93
N SER A 137 -7.17 -4.62 6.85
CA SER A 137 -7.31 -4.24 8.25
C SER A 137 -6.06 -4.60 9.04
N ILE A 138 -5.75 -3.77 10.04
CA ILE A 138 -4.60 -3.92 10.93
C ILE A 138 -5.12 -3.76 12.36
N ALA A 139 -5.01 -4.82 13.14
CA ALA A 139 -5.38 -4.87 14.55
C ALA A 139 -4.18 -5.29 15.39
N LYS A 140 -4.13 -4.89 16.66
CA LYS A 140 -3.18 -5.47 17.61
C LYS A 140 -3.52 -6.93 17.88
N GLU A 141 -2.50 -7.78 17.96
CA GLU A 141 -2.64 -9.20 18.28
C GLU A 141 -3.22 -9.42 19.68
N ASP A 142 -2.86 -8.56 20.65
CA ASP A 142 -3.38 -8.59 22.02
C ASP A 142 -4.83 -8.07 22.17
N GLY A 143 -5.44 -7.60 21.07
CA GLY A 143 -6.80 -7.06 21.03
C GLY A 143 -6.96 -5.64 21.58
N SER A 144 -5.88 -4.97 21.97
CA SER A 144 -5.92 -3.55 22.33
C SER A 144 -6.25 -2.66 21.13
N PRO A 145 -6.94 -1.53 21.32
CA PRO A 145 -7.34 -0.69 20.20
C PRO A 145 -6.14 0.02 19.57
N MET A 146 -6.09 0.03 18.24
CA MET A 146 -5.21 0.93 17.49
C MET A 146 -5.57 2.39 17.79
N PRO A 147 -4.58 3.30 17.88
CA PRO A 147 -4.84 4.71 18.14
C PRO A 147 -5.62 5.33 16.97
N GLY A 148 -6.66 6.11 17.28
CA GLY A 148 -7.42 6.88 16.30
C GLY A 148 -6.89 8.31 16.15
N PRO A 149 -7.40 9.13 15.21
CA PRO A 149 -6.85 10.45 14.88
C PRO A 149 -6.77 11.46 16.03
N SER A 150 -7.54 11.28 17.11
CA SER A 150 -7.51 12.14 18.30
C SER A 150 -6.54 11.66 19.39
N ASP A 151 -5.85 10.53 19.20
CA ASP A 151 -4.88 9.95 20.14
C ASP A 151 -3.46 10.39 19.75
N GLU A 152 -2.65 10.83 20.72
CA GLU A 152 -1.25 11.26 20.49
C GLU A 152 -0.34 10.15 19.96
N ARG A 153 -0.77 8.88 20.10
CA ARG A 153 -0.08 7.71 19.55
C ARG A 153 -0.39 7.46 18.08
N TYR A 154 -1.37 8.17 17.52
CA TYR A 154 -1.72 8.04 16.11
C TYR A 154 -0.52 8.40 15.22
N GLY A 155 -0.24 7.53 14.25
CA GLY A 155 0.90 7.69 13.34
C GLY A 155 2.29 7.39 13.93
N GLN A 156 2.43 7.07 15.22
CA GLN A 156 3.74 6.70 15.81
C GLN A 156 4.31 5.42 15.19
N THR A 157 3.43 4.44 14.93
CA THR A 157 3.77 3.28 14.10
C THR A 157 3.28 3.53 12.68
N THR A 158 4.19 3.51 11.72
CA THR A 158 3.82 3.54 10.30
C THR A 158 3.60 2.13 9.77
N PHE A 159 2.77 2.04 8.74
CA PHE A 159 2.56 0.81 7.99
C PHE A 159 2.81 1.09 6.52
N ILE A 160 3.13 0.05 5.78
CA ILE A 160 3.20 0.07 4.32
C ILE A 160 2.44 -1.13 3.78
N ILE A 161 1.64 -0.89 2.75
CA ILE A 161 0.94 -1.91 1.98
C ILE A 161 1.30 -1.69 0.52
N SER A 162 1.72 -2.75 -0.16
CA SER A 162 2.18 -2.64 -1.54
C SER A 162 1.87 -3.88 -2.36
N PRO A 163 1.41 -3.72 -3.62
CA PRO A 163 1.49 -4.81 -4.58
C PRO A 163 2.97 -5.13 -4.85
N LEU A 164 3.27 -6.41 -5.04
CA LEU A 164 4.58 -6.91 -5.43
C LEU A 164 4.39 -7.91 -6.59
N ILE A 165 5.23 -7.82 -7.62
CA ILE A 165 5.08 -8.64 -8.83
C ILE A 165 6.19 -9.69 -8.88
N LYS A 166 5.84 -10.98 -9.01
CA LYS A 166 6.84 -12.05 -9.19
C LYS A 166 7.72 -11.76 -10.40
N GLY A 167 9.02 -11.96 -10.24
CA GLY A 167 10.03 -11.64 -11.27
C GLY A 167 10.46 -10.18 -11.30
N GLN A 168 9.92 -9.32 -10.44
CA GLN A 168 10.33 -7.92 -10.30
C GLN A 168 10.89 -7.68 -8.90
N LYS A 169 11.93 -6.83 -8.82
CA LYS A 169 12.54 -6.49 -7.53
C LYS A 169 11.57 -5.62 -6.71
N PRO A 170 11.24 -5.99 -5.46
CA PRO A 170 10.29 -5.24 -4.63
C PRO A 170 10.63 -3.77 -4.39
N TRP A 171 11.92 -3.40 -4.44
CA TRP A 171 12.35 -2.01 -4.29
C TRP A 171 12.34 -1.21 -5.60
N GLN A 172 12.01 -1.83 -6.74
CA GLN A 172 11.87 -1.16 -8.04
C GLN A 172 10.42 -1.10 -8.50
N VAL A 173 9.64 -2.16 -8.27
CA VAL A 173 8.22 -2.26 -8.64
C VAL A 173 7.39 -2.46 -7.38
N ASN A 174 6.79 -1.37 -6.90
CA ASN A 174 6.00 -1.33 -5.68
C ASN A 174 4.99 -0.17 -5.71
N ILE A 175 4.26 0.02 -4.61
CA ILE A 175 3.25 1.06 -4.47
C ILE A 175 3.74 2.46 -4.87
N PHE A 176 4.99 2.82 -4.58
CA PHE A 176 5.51 4.15 -4.90
C PHE A 176 5.75 4.35 -6.39
N THR A 177 6.24 3.32 -7.09
CA THR A 177 6.53 3.41 -8.53
C THR A 177 5.31 3.10 -9.39
N MET A 178 4.29 2.45 -8.83
CA MET A 178 3.02 2.12 -9.51
C MET A 178 1.93 3.17 -9.25
N ASN A 179 2.34 4.45 -9.15
CA ASN A 179 1.46 5.59 -8.92
C ASN A 179 0.45 5.36 -7.77
N GLY A 180 0.93 4.76 -6.69
CA GLY A 180 0.09 4.30 -5.61
C GLY A 180 -0.01 5.26 -4.44
N GLY A 181 -1.12 5.14 -3.72
CA GLY A 181 -1.46 5.94 -2.56
C GLY A 181 -2.26 5.12 -1.57
N TYR A 182 -2.60 5.74 -0.43
CA TYR A 182 -3.53 5.15 0.51
C TYR A 182 -4.41 6.20 1.18
N SER A 183 -5.58 5.76 1.59
CA SER A 183 -6.43 6.42 2.58
C SER A 183 -6.69 5.45 3.72
N GLU A 184 -7.00 5.98 4.90
CA GLU A 184 -7.27 5.14 6.06
C GLU A 184 -8.32 5.73 6.99
N CYS A 185 -8.98 4.85 7.73
CA CYS A 185 -9.85 5.20 8.83
C CYS A 185 -9.62 4.23 10.00
N VAL A 186 -9.94 4.67 11.21
CA VAL A 186 -9.88 3.84 12.42
C VAL A 186 -11.29 3.66 12.94
N VAL A 187 -11.77 2.42 12.96
CA VAL A 187 -13.13 2.08 13.42
C VAL A 187 -13.01 0.93 14.41
N ASP A 188 -13.60 1.11 15.59
CA ASP A 188 -13.60 0.13 16.69
C ASP A 188 -12.19 -0.38 17.06
N GLY A 189 -11.20 0.52 17.03
CA GLY A 189 -9.81 0.20 17.37
C GLY A 189 -9.06 -0.59 16.31
N ILE A 190 -9.56 -0.64 15.07
CA ILE A 190 -8.92 -1.32 13.93
C ILE A 190 -8.59 -0.27 12.88
N ILE A 191 -7.35 -0.25 12.37
CA ILE A 191 -7.00 0.54 11.19
C ILE A 191 -7.52 -0.20 9.97
N TYR A 192 -8.25 0.49 9.11
CA TYR A 192 -8.58 0.02 7.77
C TYR A 192 -7.84 0.91 6.78
N ARG A 193 -6.93 0.30 6.02
CA ARG A 193 -6.17 1.00 4.99
C ARG A 193 -6.62 0.54 3.61
N MET A 194 -7.08 1.50 2.82
CA MET A 194 -7.42 1.37 1.42
C MET A 194 -6.23 1.85 0.61
N ILE A 195 -5.52 0.94 -0.06
CA ILE A 195 -4.52 1.35 -1.05
C ILE A 195 -5.13 1.48 -2.43
N GLU A 196 -4.50 2.30 -3.25
CA GLU A 196 -4.72 2.36 -4.68
C GLU A 196 -3.39 2.34 -5.44
N CYS A 197 -3.40 1.84 -6.67
CA CYS A 197 -2.25 1.85 -7.57
C CYS A 197 -2.70 1.60 -9.01
N ASP A 198 -1.76 1.68 -9.95
CA ASP A 198 -1.97 1.23 -11.32
C ASP A 198 -2.42 -0.24 -11.33
N SER A 199 -3.28 -0.57 -12.30
CA SER A 199 -3.90 -1.90 -12.35
C SER A 199 -2.87 -3.02 -12.36
N ILE A 200 -3.01 -3.97 -11.43
CA ILE A 200 -2.12 -5.14 -11.34
C ILE A 200 -2.65 -6.34 -12.13
N GLU A 201 -3.85 -6.24 -12.75
CA GLU A 201 -4.49 -7.35 -13.47
C GLU A 201 -3.65 -7.82 -14.67
N MET A 202 -2.91 -6.91 -15.32
CA MET A 202 -2.01 -7.25 -16.43
C MET A 202 -0.93 -8.28 -16.05
N PHE A 203 -0.56 -8.34 -14.76
CA PHE A 203 0.44 -9.27 -14.24
C PHE A 203 -0.13 -10.60 -13.72
N ALA A 204 -1.42 -10.87 -13.91
CA ALA A 204 -2.09 -12.04 -13.34
C ALA A 204 -1.50 -13.40 -13.80
N ASP A 205 -0.73 -13.44 -14.89
CA ASP A 205 0.00 -14.63 -15.38
C ASP A 205 1.31 -14.92 -14.63
N ARG A 206 1.87 -13.93 -13.90
CA ARG A 206 3.18 -14.06 -13.24
C ARG A 206 3.10 -14.57 -11.81
N GLY A 207 2.02 -14.23 -11.12
CA GLY A 207 1.95 -14.27 -9.66
C GLY A 207 2.14 -12.88 -9.08
N VAL A 208 1.12 -12.43 -8.34
CA VAL A 208 1.09 -11.11 -7.73
C VAL A 208 0.85 -11.29 -6.25
N TYR A 209 1.58 -10.53 -5.44
CA TYR A 209 1.47 -10.54 -3.99
C TYR A 209 1.01 -9.17 -3.48
N LEU A 210 0.44 -9.15 -2.29
CA LEU A 210 0.26 -7.95 -1.50
C LEU A 210 1.09 -8.07 -0.22
N TYR A 211 2.06 -7.19 -0.07
CA TYR A 211 2.83 -7.04 1.16
C TYR A 211 2.10 -6.07 2.10
N ALA A 212 2.04 -6.39 3.38
CA ALA A 212 1.65 -5.47 4.44
C ALA A 212 2.67 -5.59 5.58
N GLY A 213 3.14 -4.48 6.12
CA GLY A 213 4.07 -4.52 7.25
C GLY A 213 4.23 -3.18 7.94
N THR A 214 4.91 -3.20 9.09
CA THR A 214 5.33 -1.97 9.77
C THR A 214 6.44 -1.26 9.00
N GLY A 215 6.57 0.04 9.22
CA GLY A 215 7.54 0.89 8.53
C GLY A 215 6.95 1.55 7.28
N SER A 216 7.78 2.37 6.62
CA SER A 216 7.35 3.22 5.52
C SER A 216 7.95 2.82 4.16
N PHE A 217 8.81 1.80 4.11
CA PHE A 217 9.53 1.43 2.89
C PHE A 217 9.67 -0.09 2.76
N ILE A 218 9.78 -0.56 1.52
CA ILE A 218 10.09 -1.96 1.20
C ILE A 218 11.55 -2.03 0.74
N ASN A 219 12.31 -2.92 1.36
CA ASN A 219 13.72 -3.10 1.05
C ASN A 219 14.13 -4.57 1.32
N ASN A 220 15.40 -4.90 1.02
CA ASN A 220 15.92 -6.25 1.18
C ASN A 220 15.99 -6.76 2.64
N ARG A 221 15.75 -5.90 3.64
CA ARG A 221 15.63 -6.31 5.05
C ARG A 221 14.22 -6.79 5.39
N THR A 222 13.19 -6.27 4.72
CA THR A 222 11.79 -6.63 4.99
C THR A 222 11.29 -7.77 4.11
N VAL A 223 11.75 -7.83 2.86
CA VAL A 223 11.41 -8.88 1.88
C VAL A 223 12.65 -9.50 1.26
N SER A 224 12.54 -10.76 0.87
CA SER A 224 13.57 -11.50 0.12
C SER A 224 13.10 -11.72 -1.32
N TYR A 225 14.02 -11.55 -2.25
CA TYR A 225 13.79 -11.75 -3.69
C TYR A 225 14.79 -12.77 -4.23
N ASN A 226 14.28 -13.79 -4.90
CA ASN A 226 15.12 -14.79 -5.55
C ASN A 226 15.40 -14.40 -7.00
N GLU A 227 16.61 -13.93 -7.29
CA GLU A 227 17.05 -13.50 -8.62
C GLU A 227 16.90 -14.58 -9.71
N LYS A 228 16.91 -15.88 -9.34
CA LYS A 228 16.79 -16.98 -10.31
C LYS A 228 15.34 -17.32 -10.64
N THR A 229 14.43 -17.27 -9.66
CA THR A 229 13.04 -17.72 -9.83
C THR A 229 12.04 -16.57 -9.89
N GLY A 230 12.46 -15.37 -9.53
CA GLY A 230 11.59 -14.21 -9.35
C GLY A 230 10.72 -14.26 -8.10
N GLU A 231 10.83 -15.32 -7.28
CA GLU A 231 9.99 -15.52 -6.10
C GLU A 231 10.24 -14.44 -5.05
N ILE A 232 9.16 -13.97 -4.44
CA ILE A 232 9.20 -13.00 -3.35
C ILE A 232 8.68 -13.68 -2.09
N THR A 233 9.44 -13.57 -1.00
CA THR A 233 9.05 -14.06 0.32
C THR A 233 9.28 -12.99 1.37
N THR A 234 8.70 -13.14 2.55
CA THR A 234 9.15 -12.37 3.71
C THR A 234 10.60 -12.73 4.03
N ASN A 235 11.38 -11.75 4.50
CA ASN A 235 12.74 -12.03 4.95
C ASN A 235 12.71 -12.69 6.34
N ALA A 236 13.23 -13.91 6.45
CA ALA A 236 13.24 -14.67 7.71
C ALA A 236 14.05 -14.00 8.84
N ASN A 237 14.97 -13.10 8.49
CA ASN A 237 15.74 -12.32 9.47
C ASN A 237 15.07 -11.00 9.85
N ASN A 238 13.93 -10.67 9.24
CA ASN A 238 13.18 -9.47 9.61
C ASN A 238 12.54 -9.66 10.99
N LYS A 239 12.74 -8.69 11.87
CA LYS A 239 12.10 -8.66 13.19
C LYS A 239 10.84 -7.79 13.22
N GLU A 240 10.62 -7.01 12.17
CA GLU A 240 9.44 -6.17 12.02
C GLU A 240 8.22 -6.99 11.58
N ALA A 241 7.05 -6.57 12.03
CA ALA A 241 5.79 -7.23 11.71
C ALA A 241 5.49 -7.09 10.21
N ASN A 242 5.25 -8.22 9.54
CA ASN A 242 4.88 -8.25 8.14
C ASN A 242 4.00 -9.45 7.76
N ALA A 243 3.34 -9.31 6.63
CA ALA A 243 2.49 -10.31 6.00
C ALA A 243 2.67 -10.22 4.49
N LEU A 244 2.67 -11.38 3.83
CA LEU A 244 2.69 -11.48 2.38
C LEU A 244 1.52 -12.36 1.94
N PHE A 245 0.63 -11.80 1.13
CA PHE A 245 -0.56 -12.47 0.63
C PHE A 245 -0.41 -12.75 -0.86
N ASP A 246 -0.63 -13.99 -1.30
CA ASP A 246 -0.87 -14.27 -2.71
C ASP A 246 -2.21 -13.67 -3.15
N LEU A 247 -2.21 -12.94 -4.26
CA LEU A 247 -3.43 -12.36 -4.81
C LEU A 247 -4.07 -13.32 -5.84
N PRO A 248 -5.34 -13.73 -5.63
CA PRO A 248 -6.03 -14.66 -6.51
C PRO A 248 -6.61 -13.95 -7.74
N LEU A 249 -5.75 -13.31 -8.54
CA LEU A 249 -6.17 -12.59 -9.75
C LEU A 249 -6.61 -13.57 -10.85
N ASP A 250 -7.60 -13.18 -11.66
CA ASP A 250 -8.02 -13.97 -12.81
C ASP A 250 -6.96 -13.88 -13.92
N VAL A 251 -6.26 -14.99 -14.17
CA VAL A 251 -5.24 -15.11 -15.22
C VAL A 251 -5.78 -14.71 -16.60
N LYS A 252 -7.09 -14.82 -16.86
CA LYS A 252 -7.68 -14.37 -18.14
C LYS A 252 -7.64 -12.86 -18.34
N LYS A 253 -7.43 -12.09 -17.27
CA LYS A 253 -7.24 -10.63 -17.31
C LYS A 253 -5.78 -10.21 -17.44
N SER A 254 -4.85 -11.18 -17.44
CA SER A 254 -3.44 -10.92 -17.74
C SER A 254 -3.28 -10.39 -19.16
N ASP A 255 -2.25 -9.57 -19.35
CA ASP A 255 -1.83 -9.06 -20.64
C ASP A 255 -0.32 -8.92 -20.62
N HIS A 256 0.36 -9.95 -21.13
CA HIS A 256 1.81 -10.07 -21.04
C HIS A 256 2.53 -8.93 -21.81
N GLU A 257 2.02 -8.55 -22.98
CA GLU A 257 2.62 -7.49 -23.79
C GLU A 257 2.42 -6.13 -23.12
N LYS A 258 1.23 -5.85 -22.56
CA LYS A 258 0.97 -4.64 -21.77
C LYS A 258 1.86 -4.59 -20.52
N ALA A 259 2.00 -5.71 -19.83
CA ALA A 259 2.86 -5.83 -18.63
C ALA A 259 4.33 -5.53 -18.94
N GLU A 260 4.89 -6.10 -20.01
CA GLU A 260 6.29 -5.84 -20.41
C GLU A 260 6.50 -4.39 -20.85
N LYS A 261 5.57 -3.82 -21.61
CA LYS A 261 5.63 -2.40 -22.01
C LYS A 261 5.60 -1.50 -20.77
N TYR A 262 4.67 -1.75 -19.86
CA TYR A 262 4.53 -0.99 -18.62
C TYR A 262 5.80 -1.05 -17.77
N LEU A 263 6.37 -2.24 -17.57
CA LEU A 263 7.62 -2.40 -16.81
C LEU A 263 8.79 -1.68 -17.47
N LYS A 264 8.87 -1.70 -18.80
CA LYS A 264 9.93 -0.99 -19.53
C LYS A 264 9.85 0.52 -19.31
N GLU A 265 8.65 1.09 -19.37
CA GLU A 265 8.40 2.52 -19.13
C GLU A 265 8.68 2.89 -17.67
N LEU A 266 8.21 2.08 -16.72
CA LEU A 266 8.39 2.31 -15.28
C LEU A 266 9.87 2.21 -14.85
N LEU A 267 10.64 1.27 -15.39
CA LEU A 267 12.05 1.05 -15.03
C LEU A 267 13.03 1.92 -15.83
N ASN A 268 12.59 2.48 -16.96
CA ASN A 268 13.36 3.41 -17.78
C ASN A 268 12.53 4.65 -18.06
N PRO A 269 12.23 5.46 -17.03
CA PRO A 269 11.44 6.67 -17.24
C PRO A 269 12.19 7.56 -18.23
N VAL A 270 11.57 7.84 -19.38
CA VAL A 270 12.00 8.96 -20.21
C VAL A 270 11.81 10.20 -19.34
N PRO A 271 12.79 11.11 -19.20
CA PRO A 271 12.62 12.32 -18.41
C PRO A 271 11.38 13.06 -18.92
N GLU A 272 10.29 13.03 -18.16
CA GLU A 272 9.14 13.83 -18.49
C GLU A 272 9.55 15.30 -18.31
N PRO A 273 9.33 16.18 -19.30
CA PRO A 273 9.38 17.60 -19.03
C PRO A 273 8.35 17.87 -17.91
N PRO A 274 8.69 18.71 -16.91
CA PRO A 274 7.89 18.88 -15.70
C PRO A 274 6.42 19.17 -16.05
N THR A 275 5.55 18.21 -15.75
CA THR A 275 4.09 18.30 -15.87
C THR A 275 3.53 19.02 -14.65
N SER A 276 3.90 20.29 -14.50
CA SER A 276 3.10 21.27 -13.76
C SER A 276 2.64 22.32 -14.75
N THR A 277 1.33 22.40 -14.99
CA THR A 277 0.71 23.46 -15.80
C THR A 277 0.59 24.79 -15.04
N GLU A 278 1.11 24.87 -13.81
CA GLU A 278 1.52 26.15 -13.24
C GLU A 278 2.89 26.49 -13.84
N PRO A 279 3.10 27.71 -14.37
CA PRO A 279 4.44 28.10 -14.81
C PRO A 279 5.36 27.87 -13.62
N ALA A 280 6.36 27.01 -13.78
CA ALA A 280 7.38 26.79 -12.76
C ALA A 280 7.88 28.18 -12.37
N ILE A 281 7.56 28.61 -11.14
CA ILE A 281 7.98 29.90 -10.65
C ILE A 281 9.50 29.80 -10.58
N ASP A 282 10.16 30.56 -11.45
CA ASP A 282 11.61 30.67 -11.44
C ASP A 282 11.97 31.45 -10.18
N TRP A 283 12.16 30.72 -9.08
CA TRP A 283 12.46 31.30 -7.79
C TRP A 283 13.80 32.06 -7.79
N ASP A 284 14.74 31.71 -8.68
CA ASP A 284 15.96 32.50 -8.89
C ASP A 284 15.61 33.90 -9.41
N LYS A 285 14.62 33.99 -10.31
CA LYS A 285 14.14 35.25 -10.86
C LYS A 285 13.28 36.05 -9.87
N GLU A 286 12.38 35.38 -9.13
CA GLU A 286 11.53 36.04 -8.12
C GLU A 286 12.34 36.68 -6.98
N PHE A 287 13.50 36.09 -6.65
CA PHE A 287 14.40 36.59 -5.60
C PHE A 287 15.64 37.31 -6.15
N ALA A 288 15.70 37.59 -7.45
CA ALA A 288 16.84 38.28 -8.05
C ALA A 288 17.06 39.68 -7.44
N ASP A 289 15.96 40.40 -7.17
CA ASP A 289 15.95 41.74 -6.54
C ASP A 289 15.71 41.67 -5.02
N GLY A 290 15.76 40.48 -4.43
CA GLY A 290 15.51 40.28 -3.01
C GLY A 290 16.59 40.89 -2.11
N ILE A 291 16.21 41.22 -0.88
CA ILE A 291 17.10 41.82 0.11
C ILE A 291 17.86 40.70 0.83
N VAL A 292 19.16 40.59 0.55
CA VAL A 292 20.05 39.65 1.24
C VAL A 292 20.20 40.05 2.71
N LEU A 293 20.07 39.06 3.60
CA LEU A 293 20.39 39.21 5.02
C LEU A 293 21.90 38.99 5.22
N PRO A 294 22.72 40.02 5.47
CA PRO A 294 24.18 39.86 5.49
C PRO A 294 24.68 38.88 6.56
N GLU A 295 24.01 38.82 7.70
CA GLU A 295 24.29 37.91 8.82
C GLU A 295 24.06 36.43 8.47
N SER A 296 23.29 36.16 7.43
CA SER A 296 22.98 34.80 6.97
C SER A 296 24.08 34.20 6.09
N ILE A 297 25.00 35.02 5.57
CA ILE A 297 26.00 34.57 4.60
C ILE A 297 27.07 33.73 5.31
N LYS A 298 27.11 32.43 5.02
CA LYS A 298 28.12 31.53 5.58
C LYS A 298 28.36 30.29 4.73
N LYS A 299 29.50 29.65 4.96
CA LYS A 299 29.83 28.37 4.31
C LYS A 299 28.84 27.29 4.72
N VAL A 300 28.37 26.54 3.74
CA VAL A 300 27.52 25.36 3.93
C VAL A 300 28.39 24.21 4.44
N THR A 301 27.89 23.48 5.43
CA THR A 301 28.55 22.28 5.96
C THR A 301 27.93 21.03 5.36
N TYR A 302 28.56 19.88 5.57
CA TYR A 302 28.05 18.60 5.08
C TYR A 302 27.99 17.59 6.21
N ASP A 303 26.98 16.75 6.21
CA ASP A 303 26.88 15.63 7.15
C ASP A 303 27.59 14.37 6.66
N GLU A 304 27.55 13.30 7.45
CA GLU A 304 28.18 12.01 7.14
C GLU A 304 27.63 11.34 5.87
N SER A 305 26.43 11.72 5.43
CA SER A 305 25.80 11.23 4.19
C SER A 305 26.09 12.12 2.97
N GLY A 306 26.85 13.20 3.14
CA GLY A 306 27.17 14.16 2.08
C GLY A 306 26.08 15.18 1.80
N LEU A 307 25.04 15.27 2.65
CA LEU A 307 23.98 16.27 2.49
C LEU A 307 24.45 17.64 2.98
N ALA A 308 24.13 18.67 2.21
CA ALA A 308 24.39 20.05 2.55
C ALA A 308 23.50 20.50 3.72
N CYS A 309 24.13 21.04 4.76
CA CYS A 309 23.52 21.53 5.98
C CYS A 309 23.74 23.05 6.08
N TYR A 310 22.64 23.78 6.22
CA TYR A 310 22.64 25.23 6.40
C TYR A 310 21.60 25.60 7.46
N GLN A 311 22.03 26.34 8.48
CA GLN A 311 21.16 26.77 9.58
C GLN A 311 21.14 28.28 9.63
N HIS A 312 19.99 28.90 9.82
CA HIS A 312 19.88 30.33 10.06
C HIS A 312 18.62 30.60 10.88
N ASP A 313 18.50 31.76 11.51
CA ASP A 313 17.30 32.11 12.29
C ASP A 313 16.01 32.08 11.44
N SER A 314 16.15 32.18 10.11
CA SER A 314 15.05 32.04 9.15
C SER A 314 14.68 30.59 8.80
N GLY A 315 15.45 29.59 9.24
CA GLY A 315 15.18 28.17 9.02
C GLY A 315 16.42 27.31 8.89
N ASP A 316 16.24 26.01 9.15
CA ASP A 316 17.23 24.96 8.98
C ASP A 316 16.95 24.19 7.69
N LEU A 317 18.00 23.98 6.88
CA LEU A 317 17.94 23.28 5.61
C LEU A 317 18.95 22.14 5.57
N LYS A 318 18.46 20.97 5.17
CA LYS A 318 19.27 19.78 4.87
C LYS A 318 18.85 19.22 3.51
N THR A 319 19.75 19.24 2.52
CA THR A 319 19.40 18.84 1.14
C THR A 319 20.58 18.24 0.37
N SER A 320 20.31 17.55 -0.74
CA SER A 320 21.35 17.19 -1.71
C SER A 320 21.64 18.38 -2.63
N LEU A 321 22.89 18.49 -3.09
CA LEU A 321 23.30 19.45 -4.12
C LEU A 321 23.34 18.84 -5.52
N ASP A 322 22.97 17.56 -5.65
CA ASP A 322 22.97 16.84 -6.92
C ASP A 322 22.02 17.53 -7.92
N GLY A 323 22.57 17.94 -9.06
CA GLY A 323 21.83 18.65 -10.10
C GLY A 323 21.51 20.12 -9.79
N LEU A 324 21.88 20.65 -8.62
CA LEU A 324 21.64 22.07 -8.28
C LEU A 324 22.51 23.01 -9.14
N PHE A 325 23.77 22.63 -9.34
CA PHE A 325 24.73 23.36 -10.17
C PHE A 325 25.06 22.52 -11.40
N LYS A 326 25.08 23.15 -12.58
CA LYS A 326 25.60 22.48 -13.79
C LYS A 326 27.11 22.23 -13.67
N ASP A 327 27.62 21.30 -14.47
CA ASP A 327 29.05 21.01 -14.53
C ASP A 327 29.85 22.28 -14.85
N GLY A 328 30.78 22.64 -13.97
CA GLY A 328 31.59 23.86 -14.08
C GLY A 328 30.88 25.18 -13.74
N GLU A 329 29.61 25.15 -13.30
CA GLU A 329 28.86 26.35 -12.92
C GLU A 329 29.32 26.87 -11.55
N THR A 330 29.79 28.12 -11.52
CA THR A 330 30.31 28.81 -10.33
C THR A 330 29.84 30.26 -10.29
N GLY A 331 29.79 30.86 -9.10
CA GLY A 331 29.45 32.27 -8.89
C GLY A 331 27.97 32.64 -9.08
N VAL A 332 27.10 31.65 -9.33
CA VAL A 332 25.65 31.85 -9.49
C VAL A 332 24.93 31.44 -8.21
N TRP A 333 24.03 32.30 -7.74
CA TRP A 333 23.14 31.98 -6.62
C TRP A 333 21.91 31.23 -7.12
N LYS A 334 21.66 30.08 -6.52
CA LYS A 334 20.53 29.18 -6.80
C LYS A 334 19.62 29.08 -5.60
N THR A 335 18.33 29.24 -5.81
CA THR A 335 17.30 29.11 -4.78
C THR A 335 17.04 27.63 -4.51
N VAL A 336 17.25 27.24 -3.26
CA VAL A 336 17.21 25.84 -2.82
C VAL A 336 15.95 25.55 -2.02
N SER A 337 15.43 26.57 -1.32
CA SER A 337 14.18 26.49 -0.57
C SER A 337 13.58 27.89 -0.42
N VAL A 338 12.25 27.96 -0.34
CA VAL A 338 11.50 29.18 -0.03
C VAL A 338 10.65 28.88 1.20
N ILE A 339 10.76 29.75 2.21
CA ILE A 339 10.10 29.63 3.50
C ILE A 339 9.17 30.84 3.67
N GLY A 340 7.88 30.62 3.93
CA GLY A 340 6.89 31.68 4.10
C GLY A 340 5.49 31.25 3.70
N ASP A 341 4.50 32.14 3.92
CA ASP A 341 3.07 31.91 3.65
C ASP A 341 2.53 32.78 2.50
N GLY A 342 3.41 33.24 1.61
CA GLY A 342 3.08 34.09 0.46
C GLY A 342 2.98 35.59 0.75
N LYS A 343 2.96 36.02 2.03
CA LYS A 343 3.02 37.45 2.41
C LYS A 343 4.40 37.90 2.87
N GLU A 344 5.14 37.00 3.53
CA GLU A 344 6.54 37.20 3.91
C GLU A 344 7.34 35.96 3.50
N GLU A 345 7.96 36.03 2.32
CA GLU A 345 8.76 34.92 1.78
C GLU A 345 10.26 35.21 1.95
N THR A 346 10.99 34.20 2.43
CA THR A 346 12.46 34.18 2.51
C THR A 346 13.00 32.98 1.74
N ALA A 347 13.84 33.23 0.74
CA ALA A 347 14.55 32.20 0.02
C ALA A 347 15.89 31.87 0.68
N ILE A 348 16.24 30.60 0.75
CA ILE A 348 17.60 30.14 1.01
C ILE A 348 18.27 29.89 -0.33
N GLN A 349 19.39 30.55 -0.57
CA GLN A 349 20.16 30.47 -1.80
C GLN A 349 21.57 29.97 -1.55
N PHE A 350 22.06 29.10 -2.43
CA PHE A 350 23.44 28.60 -2.41
C PHE A 350 24.21 29.07 -3.65
N SER A 351 25.49 29.35 -3.50
CA SER A 351 26.43 29.59 -4.59
C SER A 351 27.69 28.77 -4.38
N LYS A 352 28.23 28.22 -5.47
CA LYS A 352 29.48 27.46 -5.49
C LYS A 352 30.59 28.31 -6.09
N ASP A 353 31.74 28.39 -5.45
CA ASP A 353 32.91 29.08 -5.99
C ASP A 353 33.78 28.17 -6.89
N GLU A 354 34.84 28.73 -7.49
CA GLU A 354 35.79 28.01 -8.35
C GLU A 354 36.53 26.88 -7.64
N ASN A 355 36.61 26.91 -6.31
CA ASN A 355 37.22 25.86 -5.49
C ASN A 355 36.19 24.82 -5.03
N GLY A 356 34.95 24.91 -5.48
CA GLY A 356 33.86 24.02 -5.09
C GLY A 356 33.29 24.30 -3.69
N VAL A 357 33.68 25.40 -3.05
CA VAL A 357 33.12 25.78 -1.74
C VAL A 357 31.73 26.36 -1.93
N VAL A 358 30.77 25.81 -1.19
CA VAL A 358 29.38 26.26 -1.24
C VAL A 358 29.11 27.24 -0.10
N THR A 359 28.58 28.40 -0.45
CA THR A 359 28.16 29.44 0.50
C THR A 359 26.64 29.58 0.42
N GLY A 360 25.98 29.64 1.57
CA GLY A 360 24.54 29.86 1.68
C GLY A 360 24.21 31.24 2.21
N ARG A 361 23.04 31.75 1.82
CA ARG A 361 22.46 33.00 2.30
C ARG A 361 20.94 32.92 2.34
N ALA A 362 20.32 33.73 3.18
CA ALA A 362 18.89 34.00 3.20
C ALA A 362 18.59 35.34 2.50
N VAL A 363 17.54 35.36 1.68
CA VAL A 363 17.11 36.51 0.89
C VAL A 363 15.63 36.73 1.10
N LYS A 364 15.23 37.90 1.60
CA LYS A 364 13.82 38.28 1.72
C LYS A 364 13.29 38.81 0.41
N LYS A 365 12.06 38.45 0.05
CA LYS A 365 11.40 38.98 -1.14
C LYS A 365 11.24 40.50 -1.01
N ALA A 366 11.64 41.25 -2.03
CA ALA A 366 11.37 42.68 -2.08
C ALA A 366 9.86 42.90 -2.24
N LYS A 367 9.30 43.89 -1.53
CA LYS A 367 7.87 44.24 -1.59
C LYS A 367 7.49 44.94 -2.88
#